data_AF-A0A853F620-F1
#
_entry.id   AF-A0A853F620-F1
#
_cell.length_a   1.000
_cell.length_b   1.000
_cell.length_c   1.000
_cell.angle_alpha   90.00
_cell.angle_beta   90.00
_cell.angle_gamma   90.00
#
_symmetry.space_group_name_H-M   'P 1'
#
loop_
_entity.id
_entity.type
_entity.pdbx_description
1 polymer ?
#
loop_
_entity_poly.entity_id
_entity_poly.type
_entity_poly.pdbx_seq_one_letter_code
_entity_poly.pdbx_strand_id
1 'polypeptide(L)' 'MSTWYILPNGNIKHLSGLELQPEKDWFPTDASMDAFADAQRAAGKPEAEIIRMMMVLAIDCEKWARENLA' A
#
# COMPACT_ATOMS: atom_id res chain seq x y z
N MET A 1 11.62 9.46 23.66
CA MET A 1 12.07 10.01 22.37
C MET A 1 12.26 8.84 21.41
N SER A 2 11.50 8.79 20.32
CA SER A 2 11.60 7.73 19.32
C SER A 2 12.69 8.12 18.31
N THR A 3 13.80 7.38 18.30
CA THR A 3 15.01 7.72 17.55
C THR A 3 14.93 7.16 16.12
N TRP A 4 14.11 7.80 15.30
CA TRP A 4 14.00 7.50 13.87
C TRP A 4 14.91 8.43 13.07
N TYR A 5 15.56 7.89 12.05
CA TYR A 5 16.46 8.63 11.16
C TYR A 5 15.98 8.54 9.72
N ILE A 6 15.97 9.67 9.01
CA ILE A 6 15.78 9.70 7.56
C ILE A 6 17.15 9.53 6.92
N LEU A 7 17.32 8.50 6.09
CA LEU A 7 18.54 8.20 5.37
C LEU A 7 18.63 9.03 4.07
N PRO A 8 19.84 9.23 3.51
CA PRO A 8 20.02 10.00 2.27
C PRO A 8 19.26 9.46 1.05
N ASN A 9 18.85 8.20 1.07
CA ASN A 9 18.05 7.54 0.04
C ASN A 9 16.53 7.64 0.30
N GLY A 10 16.10 8.39 1.32
CA GLY A 10 14.68 8.57 1.67
C GLY A 10 14.10 7.49 2.59
N ASN A 11 14.85 6.43 2.92
CA ASN A 11 14.40 5.40 3.86
C ASN A 11 14.38 5.95 5.30
N ILE A 12 13.57 5.33 6.17
CA ILE A 12 13.45 5.69 7.58
C ILE A 12 13.94 4.52 8.43
N LYS A 13 14.98 4.73 9.23
CA LYS A 13 15.57 3.67 10.07
C LYS A 13 15.37 3.95 11.54
N HIS A 14 14.95 2.94 12.29
CA HIS A 14 14.91 2.95 13.74
C HIS A 14 16.20 2.36 14.33
N LEU A 15 16.57 2.79 15.54
CA LEU A 15 17.73 2.23 16.27
C LEU A 15 17.68 0.72 16.48
N SER A 16 16.48 0.12 16.49
CA SER A 16 16.30 -1.33 16.60
C SER A 16 16.71 -2.09 15.33
N GLY A 17 17.08 -1.40 14.25
CA GLY A 17 17.39 -1.99 12.96
C GLY A 17 16.19 -2.13 12.01
N LEU A 18 14.98 -1.73 12.44
CA LEU A 18 13.83 -1.63 11.54
C LEU A 18 14.07 -0.53 10.51
N GLU A 19 13.92 -0.84 9.24
CA GLU A 19 14.05 0.11 8.13
C GLU A 19 12.75 0.12 7.33
N LEU A 20 12.11 1.27 7.29
CA LEU A 20 10.99 1.56 6.41
C LEU A 20 11.54 2.13 5.11
N GLN A 21 11.12 1.57 4.00
CA GLN A 21 11.38 2.04 2.65
C GLN A 21 10.07 2.62 2.15
N PRO A 22 9.78 3.92 2.33
CA PRO A 22 8.46 4.47 2.06
C PRO A 22 7.97 4.17 0.63
N GLU A 23 8.88 4.18 -0.35
CA GLU A 23 8.58 3.83 -1.75
C GLU A 23 8.26 2.35 -2.00
N LYS A 24 8.46 1.45 -1.03
CA LYS A 24 8.11 0.02 -1.13
C LYS A 24 7.06 -0.39 -0.12
N ASP A 25 7.13 0.18 1.07
CA ASP A 25 6.27 -0.16 2.20
C ASP A 25 4.92 0.59 2.16
N TRP A 26 4.81 1.66 1.37
CA TRP A 26 3.51 2.31 1.12
C TRP A 26 2.71 1.67 -0.02
N PHE A 27 3.33 0.86 -0.87
CA PHE A 27 2.61 0.17 -1.94
C PHE A 27 2.14 -1.21 -1.48
N PRO A 28 1.03 -1.72 -2.04
CA PRO A 28 0.64 -3.11 -1.88
C PRO A 28 1.79 -4.03 -2.29
N THR A 29 2.09 -5.02 -1.46
CA THR A 29 3.00 -6.11 -1.83
C THR A 29 2.35 -7.01 -2.88
N ASP A 30 3.15 -7.69 -3.70
CA ASP A 30 2.65 -8.68 -4.67
C ASP A 30 1.73 -9.71 -3.99
N ALA A 31 2.13 -10.23 -2.83
CA ALA A 31 1.33 -11.18 -2.05
C ALA A 31 -0.03 -10.60 -1.63
N SER A 32 -0.09 -9.31 -1.26
CA SER A 32 -1.37 -8.66 -0.91
C SER A 32 -2.26 -8.42 -2.13
N MET A 33 -1.66 -8.12 -3.29
CA MET A 33 -2.38 -7.97 -4.55
C MET A 33 -2.95 -9.30 -5.04
N ASP A 34 -2.16 -10.38 -4.95
CA ASP A 34 -2.59 -11.74 -5.29
C ASP A 34 -3.73 -12.21 -4.38
N ALA A 35 -3.59 -12.02 -3.06
CA ALA A 35 -4.64 -12.38 -2.10
C ALA A 35 -5.96 -11.63 -2.39
N PHE A 36 -5.88 -10.34 -2.75
CA PHE A 36 -7.05 -9.59 -3.18
C PHE A 36 -7.66 -10.16 -4.46
N ALA A 37 -6.84 -10.40 -5.48
CA ALA A 37 -7.31 -10.91 -6.77
C ALA A 37 -7.97 -12.28 -6.62
N ASP A 38 -7.38 -13.19 -5.83
CA ASP A 38 -7.92 -14.52 -5.57
C ASP A 38 -9.26 -14.49 -4.85
N ALA A 39 -9.44 -13.58 -3.88
CA ALA A 39 -10.72 -13.38 -3.23
C ALA A 39 -11.80 -12.91 -4.22
N GLN A 40 -11.46 -12.02 -5.17
CA GLN A 40 -12.40 -11.57 -6.19
C GLN A 40 -12.70 -12.66 -7.23
N ARG A 41 -11.70 -13.45 -7.62
CA ARG A 41 -11.88 -14.64 -8.48
C ARG A 41 -12.81 -15.65 -7.83
N ALA A 42 -12.62 -15.93 -6.54
CA ALA A 42 -13.49 -16.82 -5.77
C ALA A 42 -14.93 -16.28 -5.67
N ALA A 43 -15.11 -14.96 -5.72
CA ALA A 43 -16.41 -14.30 -5.83
C ALA A 43 -16.98 -14.27 -7.27
N GLY A 44 -16.31 -14.90 -8.24
CA GLY A 44 -16.76 -15.01 -9.63
C GLY A 44 -16.54 -13.76 -10.48
N LYS A 45 -15.66 -12.85 -10.04
CA LYS A 45 -15.37 -11.62 -10.79
C LYS A 45 -14.44 -11.90 -12.00
N PRO A 46 -14.71 -11.31 -13.17
CA PRO A 46 -13.81 -11.42 -14.31
C PRO A 46 -12.55 -10.56 -14.11
N GLU A 47 -11.40 -10.99 -14.64
CA GLU A 47 -10.10 -10.31 -14.47
C GLU A 47 -10.14 -8.80 -14.76
N ALA A 48 -10.84 -8.41 -15.83
CA ALA A 48 -10.97 -6.98 -16.19
C ALA A 48 -11.69 -6.16 -15.10
N GLU A 49 -12.66 -6.75 -14.39
CA GLU A 49 -13.34 -6.10 -13.27
C GLU A 49 -12.42 -6.04 -12.04
N ILE A 50 -11.64 -7.10 -11.77
CA ILE A 50 -10.68 -7.14 -10.65
C ILE A 50 -9.63 -6.02 -10.81
N ILE A 51 -9.05 -5.89 -12.00
CA ILE A 51 -8.08 -4.83 -12.31
C ILE A 51 -8.72 -3.45 -12.13
N ARG A 52 -9.94 -3.26 -12.64
CA ARG A 52 -10.68 -2.00 -12.46
C ARG A 52 -10.90 -1.71 -10.97
N MET A 53 -11.27 -2.70 -10.16
CA MET A 53 -11.48 -2.53 -8.73
C MET A 53 -10.20 -2.12 -8.01
N MET A 54 -9.04 -2.70 -8.34
CA MET A 54 -7.75 -2.29 -7.79
C MET A 54 -7.41 -0.82 -8.14
N MET A 55 -7.67 -0.39 -9.38
CA MET A 55 -7.48 1.01 -9.78
C MET A 55 -8.41 1.97 -9.04
N VAL A 56 -9.68 1.58 -8.83
CA VAL A 56 -10.65 2.39 -8.09
C VAL A 56 -10.25 2.52 -6.62
N LEU A 57 -9.71 1.45 -6.01
CA LEU A 57 -9.21 1.49 -4.63
C LEU A 57 -8.15 2.57 -4.42
N ALA A 58 -7.23 2.76 -5.37
CA ALA A 58 -6.23 3.82 -5.28
C ALA A 58 -6.87 5.22 -5.24
N ILE A 59 -7.90 5.44 -6.06
CA ILE A 59 -8.65 6.71 -6.09
C ILE A 59 -9.42 6.91 -4.78
N ASP A 60 -10.06 5.87 -4.27
CA ASP A 60 -10.81 5.93 -3.02
C ASP A 60 -9.88 6.22 -1.83
N CYS A 61 -8.68 5.64 -1.81
CA CYS A 61 -7.65 5.95 -0.81
C CYS A 61 -7.19 7.41 -0.90
N GLU A 62 -6.97 7.95 -2.09
CA GLU A 62 -6.60 9.37 -2.28
C GLU A 62 -7.73 10.30 -1.78
N LYS A 63 -8.98 9.97 -2.12
CA LYS A 63 -10.15 10.71 -1.65
C LYS A 63 -10.24 10.68 -0.12
N TRP A 64 -10.11 9.50 0.48
CA TRP A 64 -10.13 9.35 1.94
C TRP A 64 -9.02 10.18 2.60
N ALA A 65 -7.79 10.12 2.09
CA ALA A 65 -6.66 10.87 2.63
C ALA A 65 -6.94 12.38 2.63
N ARG A 66 -7.47 12.90 1.52
CA ARG A 66 -7.86 14.32 1.40
C ARG A 66 -8.94 14.74 2.39
N GLU A 67 -9.91 13.87 2.64
CA GLU A 67 -11.03 14.14 3.54
C GLU A 67 -10.66 14.04 5.02
N ASN A 68 -9.61 13.29 5.38
CA ASN A 68 -9.33 12.91 6.77
C ASN A 68 -7.95 13.34 7.30
N LEU A 69 -7.00 13.70 6.43
CA LEU A 69 -5.63 14.07 6.81
C LEU A 69 -5.29 15.55 6.55
N ALA A 70 -6.29 16.37 6.19
CA ALA A 70 -6.15 17.81 5.93
C ALA A 70 -6.26 18.65 7.20
#